data_AF-A0A3N5TNG5-F1
#
_entry.id   AF-A0A3N5TNG5-F1
#
_cell.length_a   1.000
_cell.length_b   1.000
_cell.length_c   1.000
_cell.angle_alpha   90.00
_cell.angle_beta   90.00
_cell.angle_gamma   90.00
#
_symmetry.space_group_name_H-M   'P 1'
#
loop_
_entity.id
_entity.type
_entity.pdbx_description
1 polymer ?
#
loop_
_entity_poly.entity_id
_entity_poly.type
_entity_poly.pdbx_seq_one_letter_code
_entity_poly.pdbx_strand_id
1 'polypeptide(L)' 'MDHNDQPKNRLRQDALSIFHSALAAVDPEEAVHRYLRLENDALLLEGRRYDLKSYDRILVVGGGKAVAPMAK' A
#
# COMPACT_ATOMS: atom_id res chain seq x y z
N MET A 1 -46.33 -7.27 -3.74
CA MET A 1 -45.84 -8.24 -2.75
C MET A 1 -44.53 -8.77 -3.26
N ASP A 2 -43.49 -8.33 -2.56
CA ASP A 2 -42.09 -8.47 -2.89
C ASP A 2 -41.62 -9.90 -2.69
N HIS A 3 -40.87 -10.42 -3.66
CA HIS A 3 -39.85 -11.44 -3.45
C HIS A 3 -38.96 -11.43 -4.69
N ASN A 4 -37.64 -11.28 -4.50
CA ASN A 4 -36.54 -11.65 -5.43
C ASN A 4 -35.56 -10.54 -5.91
N ASP A 5 -35.10 -9.64 -5.04
CA ASP A 5 -33.91 -8.78 -5.33
C ASP A 5 -32.75 -8.93 -4.32
N GLN A 6 -32.94 -9.69 -3.25
CA GLN A 6 -31.98 -9.81 -2.14
C GLN A 6 -30.67 -10.56 -2.47
N PRO A 7 -30.66 -11.72 -3.17
CA PRO A 7 -29.42 -12.48 -3.37
C PRO A 7 -28.47 -11.83 -4.39
N LYS A 8 -29.01 -11.18 -5.42
CA LYS A 8 -28.23 -10.49 -6.46
C LYS A 8 -27.54 -9.22 -5.92
N ASN A 9 -28.20 -8.51 -5.00
CA ASN A 9 -27.59 -7.39 -4.30
C ASN A 9 -26.46 -7.84 -3.37
N ARG A 10 -26.65 -8.97 -2.67
CA ARG A 10 -25.65 -9.53 -1.75
C ARG A 10 -24.38 -10.01 -2.48
N LEU A 11 -24.53 -10.73 -3.60
CA LEU A 11 -23.38 -11.13 -4.43
C LEU A 11 -22.62 -9.93 -5.01
N ARG A 12 -23.34 -8.87 -5.41
CA ARG A 12 -22.71 -7.63 -5.89
C ARG A 12 -21.95 -6.92 -4.76
N GLN A 13 -22.51 -6.89 -3.56
CA GLN A 13 -21.86 -6.32 -2.38
C GLN A 13 -20.60 -7.11 -2.01
N ASP A 14 -20.66 -8.43 -2.01
CA ASP A 14 -19.51 -9.30 -1.73
C ASP A 14 -18.40 -9.09 -2.76
N ALA A 15 -18.74 -9.03 -4.05
CA ALA A 15 -17.77 -8.76 -5.12
C ALA A 15 -17.11 -7.39 -4.98
N LEU A 16 -17.88 -6.34 -4.64
CA LEU A 16 -17.33 -5.00 -4.39
C LEU A 16 -16.44 -4.97 -3.16
N SER A 17 -16.82 -5.70 -2.10
CA SER A 17 -16.00 -5.82 -0.88
C SER A 17 -14.64 -6.45 -1.20
N ILE A 18 -14.63 -7.58 -1.90
CA ILE A 18 -13.40 -8.26 -2.33
C ILE A 18 -12.55 -7.32 -3.19
N PHE A 19 -13.16 -6.63 -4.15
CA PHE A 19 -12.47 -5.71 -5.04
C PHE A 19 -11.81 -4.56 -4.27
N HIS A 20 -12.53 -3.91 -3.35
CA HIS A 20 -11.97 -2.84 -2.53
C HIS A 20 -10.86 -3.34 -1.59
N SER A 21 -11.01 -4.53 -1.00
CA SER A 21 -9.95 -5.14 -0.20
C SER A 21 -8.69 -5.41 -1.03
N ALA A 22 -8.85 -5.89 -2.26
CA ALA A 22 -7.72 -6.10 -3.16
C ALA A 22 -7.04 -4.78 -3.54
N LEU A 23 -7.81 -3.73 -3.82
CA LEU A 23 -7.28 -2.39 -4.09
C LEU A 23 -6.51 -1.82 -2.90
N ALA A 24 -7.06 -1.92 -1.69
CA ALA A 24 -6.38 -1.47 -0.47
C ALA A 24 -5.09 -2.26 -0.21
N ALA A 25 -5.10 -3.57 -0.48
CA ALA A 25 -3.92 -4.41 -0.33
C ALA A 25 -2.77 -3.99 -1.27
N VAL A 26 -3.07 -3.38 -2.43
CA VAL A 26 -2.07 -2.87 -3.39
C VAL A 26 -1.92 -1.35 -3.36
N ASP A 27 -2.43 -0.68 -2.32
CA ASP A 27 -2.24 0.76 -2.16
C ASP A 27 -0.73 1.08 -2.10
N PRO A 28 -0.25 2.00 -2.95
CA PRO A 28 1.18 2.27 -3.08
C PRO A 28 1.80 2.99 -1.88
N GLU A 29 1.05 3.83 -1.16
CA GLU A 29 1.50 4.51 0.05
C GLU A 29 1.64 3.46 1.18
N GLU A 30 0.60 2.64 1.36
CA GLU A 30 0.61 1.54 2.33
C GLU A 30 1.69 0.49 2.01
N ALA A 31 1.97 0.23 0.73
CA ALA A 31 3.04 -0.66 0.33
C ALA A 31 4.40 -0.15 0.82
N VAL A 32 4.68 1.15 0.67
CA VAL A 32 5.90 1.76 1.21
C VAL A 32 5.96 1.59 2.73
N HIS A 33 4.89 1.95 3.45
CA HIS A 33 4.87 1.86 4.93
C HIS A 33 4.97 0.43 5.48
N ARG A 34 4.46 -0.58 4.76
CA ARG A 34 4.57 -1.99 5.18
C ARG A 34 6.01 -2.49 5.14
N TYR A 35 6.77 -2.09 4.13
CA TYR A 35 8.09 -2.65 3.86
C TYR A 35 9.24 -1.77 4.34
N LEU A 36 9.05 -0.44 4.38
CA LEU A 36 10.03 0.55 4.81
C LEU A 36 9.63 1.18 6.14
N ARG A 37 10.57 1.17 7.09
CA ARG A 37 10.44 1.89 8.37
C ARG A 37 11.70 2.70 8.64
N LEU A 38 11.54 3.92 9.12
CA LEU A 38 12.66 4.76 9.54
C LEU A 38 12.71 4.81 11.06
N GLU A 39 13.82 4.37 11.64
CA GLU A 39 14.07 4.39 13.08
C GLU A 39 15.34 5.20 13.36
N ASN A 40 15.19 6.44 13.81
CA ASN A 40 16.28 7.40 13.93
C ASN A 40 17.03 7.54 12.59
N ASP A 41 18.32 7.22 12.58
CA ASP A 41 19.16 7.24 11.39
C ASP A 41 19.21 5.88 10.67
N ALA A 42 18.31 4.94 10.96
CA ALA A 42 18.32 3.64 10.32
C ALA A 42 17.05 3.38 9.51
N LEU A 43 17.24 3.03 8.24
CA LEU A 43 16.18 2.54 7.39
C LEU A 43 16.08 1.02 7.52
N LEU A 44 14.89 0.54 7.89
CA LEU A 44 14.56 -0.87 7.92
C LEU A 44 13.79 -1.22 6.64
N LEU A 45 14.28 -2.20 5.91
CA LEU A 45 13.64 -2.76 4.72
C LEU A 45 13.62 -4.28 4.85
N GLU A 46 12.43 -4.87 4.97
CA GLU A 46 12.25 -6.33 5.08
C GLU A 46 13.20 -7.02 6.09
N GLY A 47 13.39 -6.40 7.26
CA GLY A 47 14.26 -6.92 8.32
C GLY A 47 15.75 -6.65 8.13
N ARG A 48 16.16 -6.00 7.02
CA ARG A 48 17.51 -5.45 6.86
C ARG A 48 17.55 -4.05 7.41
N ARG A 49 18.66 -3.70 8.08
CA ARG A 49 18.90 -2.38 8.65
C ARG A 49 20.02 -1.67 7.88
N TYR A 50 19.75 -0.46 7.44
CA TYR A 50 20.69 0.42 6.75
C TYR A 50 20.93 1.65 7.63
N ASP A 51 22.15 1.82 8.14
CA ASP A 51 22.53 3.04 8.86
C ASP A 51 22.78 4.16 7.85
N LEU A 52 21.89 5.14 7.84
CA LEU A 52 21.91 6.26 6.91
C LEU A 52 23.12 7.18 7.12
N LYS A 53 23.74 7.18 8.31
CA LYS A 53 24.98 7.93 8.56
C LYS A 53 26.20 7.36 7.84
N SER A 54 26.11 6.11 7.38
CA SER A 54 27.18 5.48 6.59
C SER A 54 27.20 5.95 5.13
N TYR A 55 26.27 6.81 4.71
CA TYR A 55 26.15 7.30 3.35
C TYR A 55 26.25 8.82 3.30
N ASP A 56 26.97 9.34 2.30
CA ASP A 56 27.13 10.79 2.12
C ASP A 56 25.81 11.48 1.75
N ARG A 57 24.95 10.80 0.98
CA ARG A 57 23.68 11.34 0.47
C ARG A 57 22.65 10.23 0.28
N ILE A 58 21.39 10.57 0.53
CA ILE A 58 20.22 9.74 0.20
C ILE A 58 19.53 10.38 -1.00
N LEU A 59 19.28 9.60 -2.05
CA LEU A 59 18.62 10.06 -3.27
C LEU A 59 17.33 9.27 -3.48
N VAL A 60 16.22 9.97 -3.65
CA VAL A 60 14.93 9.36 -4.00
C VAL A 60 14.68 9.62 -5.47
N VAL A 61 14.64 8.56 -6.27
CA VAL A 61 14.33 8.62 -7.70
C VAL A 61 13.04 7.89 -7.94
N GLY A 62 12.07 8.58 -8.53
CA GLY A 62 10.76 8.03 -8.80
C GLY A 62 10.41 8.10 -10.28
N GLY A 63 9.83 7.02 -10.81
CA GLY A 63 9.34 6.95 -12.19
C GLY A 63 8.22 5.94 -12.32
N GLY A 64 7.02 6.39 -12.66
CA GLY A 64 5.85 5.53 -12.85
C GLY A 64 4.54 6.16 -12.35
N LYS A 65 3.41 5.51 -12.63
CA LYS A 65 2.06 6.03 -12.31
C LYS A 65 1.80 6.17 -10.81
N ALA A 66 2.45 5.35 -9.99
CA ALA A 66 2.29 5.33 -8.54
C ALA A 66 3.34 6.18 -7.79
N VAL A 67 4.20 6.92 -8.51
CA VAL A 67 5.31 7.63 -7.88
C VAL A 67 4.88 8.70 -6.89
N ALA A 68 3.82 9.45 -7.23
CA ALA A 68 3.34 10.55 -6.40
C ALA A 68 2.86 10.06 -5.02
N PRO A 69 1.99 9.03 -4.91
CA PRO A 69 1.62 8.49 -3.60
C PRO A 69 2.74 7.73 -2.90
N MET A 70 3.71 7.14 -3.62
CA MET A 70 4.88 6.49 -2.99
C MET A 70 5.90 7.47 -2.39
N ALA A 71 5.86 8.75 -2.78
CA ALA A 71 6.81 9.78 -2.35
C ALA A 71 6.26 10.73 -1.27
N LYS A 72 5.09 10.40 -0.73
CA LYS A 72 4.42 11.15 0.33
C LYS A 72 4.95 10.76 1.70
#